data_AF-A0A848HE00-F1
#
_entry.id   AF-A0A848HE00-F1
#
_cell.length_a   1.000
_cell.length_b   1.000
_cell.length_c   1.000
_cell.angle_alpha   90.00
_cell.angle_beta   90.00
_cell.angle_gamma   90.00
#
_symmetry.space_group_name_H-M   'P 1'
#
loop_
_entity.id
_entity.type
_entity.pdbx_description
1 polymer ?
#
loop_
_entity_poly.entity_id
_entity_poly.type
_entity_poly.pdbx_seq_one_letter_code
_entity_poly.pdbx_strand_id
1 'polypeptide(L)'
;MDSKKQEEGAKLLEQMFAKRGYLLPYHRMLGASDPQLLSTYDTLYTRLTLDQRELTMVEREIVWIALIAATREKYAFFHLERGVQAGMDNEAISDSVAIASACEGFDALHFAQGAFEKWTPESRAMKRYAAIFDAARGGLPEAIAEVAAVVCFASYRNPNGMRFHLKRAFDKGAKREQIAEGLSYVLLHRGGPTMIDAVGCWEKAAPELKIPGPY
;
A
#
# COMPACT_ATOMS: atom_id res chain seq x y z
N MET A 1 9.28 -21.03 -29.02
CA MET A 1 9.35 -20.90 -27.54
C MET A 1 9.43 -22.31 -26.98
N ASP A 2 10.26 -22.53 -25.98
CA ASP A 2 10.51 -23.86 -25.41
C ASP A 2 9.25 -24.37 -24.70
N SER A 3 8.66 -25.49 -25.16
CA SER A 3 7.40 -26.07 -24.63
C SER A 3 7.43 -26.23 -23.11
N LYS A 4 8.61 -26.56 -22.58
CA LYS A 4 8.86 -26.74 -21.15
C LYS A 4 8.65 -25.44 -20.35
N LYS A 5 9.04 -24.29 -20.91
CA LYS A 5 8.90 -22.98 -20.27
C LYS A 5 7.43 -22.56 -20.18
N GLN A 6 6.63 -22.90 -21.19
CA GLN A 6 5.19 -22.62 -21.20
C GLN A 6 4.45 -23.47 -20.16
N GLU A 7 4.78 -24.76 -20.07
CA GLU A 7 4.21 -25.67 -19.04
C GLU A 7 4.57 -25.20 -17.62
N GLU A 8 5.82 -24.78 -17.39
CA GLU A 8 6.27 -24.25 -16.11
C GLU A 8 5.49 -22.98 -15.71
N GLY A 9 5.36 -22.03 -16.64
CA GLY A 9 4.58 -20.81 -16.43
C GLY A 9 3.11 -21.10 -16.09
N ALA A 10 2.47 -22.01 -16.82
CA ALA A 10 1.09 -22.41 -16.57
C ALA A 10 0.90 -23.01 -15.17
N LYS A 11 1.79 -23.93 -14.77
CA LYS A 11 1.78 -24.56 -13.44
C LYS A 11 1.95 -23.53 -12.32
N LEU A 12 2.84 -22.55 -12.48
CA LEU A 12 3.01 -21.47 -11.51
C LEU A 12 1.74 -20.62 -11.38
N LEU A 13 1.08 -20.28 -12.49
CA LEU A 13 -0.16 -19.50 -12.47
C LEU A 13 -1.29 -20.24 -11.73
N GLU A 14 -1.43 -21.55 -11.95
CA GLU A 14 -2.39 -22.37 -11.20
C GLU A 14 -2.12 -22.35 -9.70
N GLN A 15 -0.87 -22.55 -9.29
CA GLN A 15 -0.46 -22.50 -7.88
C GLN A 15 -0.73 -21.13 -7.25
N MET A 16 -0.40 -20.06 -7.97
CA MET A 16 -0.67 -18.70 -7.52
C MET A 16 -2.18 -18.46 -7.34
N PHE A 17 -3.01 -18.88 -8.31
CA PHE A 17 -4.46 -18.73 -8.22
C PHE A 17 -5.02 -19.51 -7.03
N ALA A 18 -4.61 -20.77 -6.84
CA ALA A 18 -5.04 -21.58 -5.71
C ALA A 18 -4.67 -20.95 -4.35
N LYS A 19 -3.51 -20.29 -4.26
CA LYS A 19 -3.04 -19.65 -3.03
C LYS A 19 -3.81 -18.38 -2.65
N ARG A 20 -4.15 -17.53 -3.63
CA ARG A 20 -4.65 -16.16 -3.37
C ARG A 20 -6.03 -15.83 -3.94
N GLY A 21 -6.61 -16.70 -4.76
CA GLY A 21 -7.93 -16.54 -5.37
C GLY A 21 -7.98 -15.64 -6.60
N TYR A 22 -6.85 -15.12 -7.09
CA TYR A 22 -6.81 -14.24 -8.26
C TYR A 22 -5.50 -14.33 -9.05
N LEU A 23 -5.57 -13.89 -10.31
CA LEU A 23 -4.44 -13.60 -11.19
C LEU A 23 -4.58 -12.18 -11.73
N LEU A 24 -3.45 -11.54 -11.99
CA LEU A 24 -3.37 -10.17 -12.51
C LEU A 24 -2.68 -10.23 -13.88
N PRO A 25 -2.90 -9.24 -14.77
CA PRO A 25 -2.36 -9.28 -16.12
C PRO A 25 -0.85 -9.53 -16.18
N TYR A 26 -0.06 -8.85 -15.34
CA TYR A 26 1.39 -9.04 -15.32
C TYR A 26 1.82 -10.42 -14.83
N HIS A 27 1.01 -11.12 -14.03
CA HIS A 27 1.32 -12.51 -13.68
C HIS A 27 1.32 -13.40 -14.92
N ARG A 28 0.30 -13.27 -15.78
CA ARG A 28 0.19 -14.02 -17.02
C ARG A 28 1.33 -13.68 -17.98
N MET A 29 1.64 -12.39 -18.12
CA MET A 29 2.77 -11.93 -18.92
C MET A 29 4.10 -12.53 -18.46
N LEU A 30 4.39 -12.49 -17.15
CA LEU A 30 5.60 -13.10 -16.61
C LEU A 30 5.58 -14.62 -16.73
N GLY A 31 4.42 -15.27 -16.57
CA GLY A 31 4.28 -16.70 -16.81
C GLY A 31 4.64 -17.11 -18.23
N ALA A 32 4.28 -16.29 -19.23
CA ALA A 32 4.63 -16.56 -20.63
C ALA A 32 6.09 -16.18 -20.96
N SER A 33 6.59 -15.06 -20.43
CA SER A 33 7.87 -14.47 -20.84
C SER A 33 9.05 -14.89 -19.96
N ASP A 34 8.87 -15.08 -18.65
CA ASP A 34 9.90 -15.39 -17.66
C ASP A 34 9.32 -16.06 -16.38
N PRO A 35 9.06 -17.38 -16.40
CA PRO A 35 8.53 -18.12 -15.24
C PRO A 35 9.41 -18.02 -14.00
N GLN A 36 10.74 -17.91 -14.16
CA GLN A 36 11.67 -17.79 -13.03
C GLN A 36 11.49 -16.44 -12.32
N LEU A 37 11.29 -15.36 -13.08
CA LEU A 37 10.95 -14.06 -12.53
C LEU A 37 9.56 -14.09 -11.84
N LEU A 38 8.57 -14.76 -12.43
CA LEU A 38 7.25 -14.93 -11.80
C LEU A 38 7.35 -15.65 -10.45
N SER A 39 8.11 -16.75 -10.38
CA SER A 39 8.34 -17.52 -9.15
C SER A 39 9.04 -16.69 -8.07
N THR A 40 10.04 -15.90 -8.45
CA THR A 40 10.75 -14.98 -7.53
C THR A 40 9.81 -13.89 -7.01
N TYR A 41 8.98 -13.33 -7.90
CA TYR A 41 7.95 -12.36 -7.53
C TYR A 41 6.93 -12.95 -6.55
N ASP A 42 6.45 -14.17 -6.78
CA ASP A 42 5.49 -14.85 -5.91
C ASP A 42 6.06 -15.09 -4.50
N THR A 43 7.34 -15.47 -4.43
CA THR A 43 8.06 -15.63 -3.16
C THR A 43 8.17 -14.31 -2.41
N LEU A 44 8.57 -13.23 -3.10
CA LEU A 44 8.62 -11.89 -2.52
C LEU A 44 7.23 -11.44 -2.03
N TYR A 45 6.20 -11.58 -2.87
CA TYR A 45 4.83 -11.17 -2.53
C TYR A 45 4.31 -11.94 -1.31
N THR A 46 4.58 -13.25 -1.24
CA THR A 46 4.17 -14.08 -0.10
C THR A 46 4.81 -13.57 1.20
N ARG A 47 6.13 -13.37 1.22
CA ARG A 47 6.87 -12.89 2.40
C ARG A 47 6.51 -11.46 2.81
N LEU A 48 6.20 -10.60 1.84
CA LEU A 48 5.96 -9.18 2.07
C LEU A 48 4.51 -8.90 2.47
N THR A 49 3.55 -9.61 1.87
CA THR A 49 2.12 -9.25 1.93
C THR A 49 1.23 -10.31 2.58
N LEU A 50 1.57 -11.60 2.49
CA LEU A 50 0.71 -12.68 2.97
C LEU A 50 1.12 -13.17 4.36
N ASP A 51 2.41 -13.43 4.54
CA ASP A 51 2.95 -13.89 5.82
C ASP A 51 2.83 -12.78 6.87
N GLN A 52 2.46 -13.15 8.10
CA GLN A 52 2.58 -12.24 9.22
C GLN A 52 4.05 -12.03 9.55
N ARG A 53 4.43 -10.78 9.79
CA ARG A 53 5.78 -10.40 10.21
C ARG A 53 5.69 -9.70 11.58
N GLU A 54 6.03 -8.41 11.65
CA GLU A 54 6.03 -7.64 12.90
C GLU A 54 4.69 -6.97 13.16
N LEU A 55 4.02 -6.54 12.09
CA LEU A 55 2.62 -6.16 12.17
C LEU A 55 1.78 -7.44 12.29
N THR A 56 0.86 -7.47 13.26
CA THR A 56 -0.19 -8.49 13.28
C THR A 56 -1.06 -8.38 12.04
N MET A 57 -1.87 -9.41 11.76
CA MET A 57 -2.78 -9.38 10.60
C MET A 57 -3.68 -8.15 10.61
N VAL A 58 -4.25 -7.75 11.76
CA VAL A 58 -5.07 -6.54 11.88
C VAL A 58 -4.26 -5.26 11.63
N GLU A 59 -3.10 -5.13 12.27
CA GLU A 59 -2.25 -3.94 12.12
C GLU A 59 -1.74 -3.76 10.69
N ARG A 60 -1.45 -4.86 10.00
CA ARG A 60 -1.08 -4.86 8.59
C ARG A 60 -2.20 -4.29 7.73
N GLU A 61 -3.43 -4.74 7.93
CA GLU A 61 -4.55 -4.27 7.10
C GLU A 61 -4.92 -2.81 7.40
N ILE A 62 -4.72 -2.31 8.63
CA ILE A 62 -4.81 -0.85 8.92
C ILE A 62 -3.87 -0.07 7.99
N VAL A 63 -2.60 -0.48 7.90
CA VAL A 63 -1.60 0.19 7.06
C VAL A 63 -1.93 0.08 5.58
N TRP A 64 -2.34 -1.10 5.10
CA TRP A 64 -2.72 -1.29 3.70
C TRP A 64 -3.95 -0.47 3.31
N ILE A 65 -4.99 -0.46 4.13
CA ILE A 65 -6.24 0.28 3.83
C ILE A 65 -5.96 1.79 3.79
N ALA A 66 -5.17 2.32 4.72
CA ALA A 66 -4.74 3.72 4.69
C ALA A 66 -3.92 4.03 3.42
N LEU A 67 -2.99 3.16 3.04
CA LEU A 67 -2.20 3.31 1.82
C LEU A 67 -3.06 3.27 0.54
N ILE A 68 -4.03 2.36 0.48
CA ILE A 68 -5.00 2.24 -0.61
C ILE A 68 -5.80 3.54 -0.78
N ALA A 69 -6.35 4.05 0.32
CA ALA A 69 -7.11 5.30 0.32
C ALA A 69 -6.23 6.47 -0.12
N ALA A 70 -5.00 6.56 0.42
CA ALA A 70 -4.04 7.61 0.08
C ALA A 70 -3.74 7.65 -1.42
N THR A 71 -3.51 6.48 -2.04
CA THR A 71 -3.16 6.40 -3.46
C THR A 71 -4.36 6.24 -4.40
N ARG A 72 -5.58 6.15 -3.86
CA ARG A 72 -6.83 5.91 -4.61
C ARG A 72 -6.76 4.64 -5.49
N GLU A 73 -6.08 3.62 -5.00
CA GLU A 73 -5.79 2.39 -5.76
C GLU A 73 -6.91 1.36 -5.63
N LYS A 74 -7.63 1.08 -6.73
CA LYS A 74 -8.82 0.21 -6.70
C LYS A 74 -8.49 -1.27 -6.86
N TYR A 75 -7.34 -1.63 -7.43
CA TYR A 75 -6.96 -3.03 -7.66
C TYR A 75 -6.68 -3.79 -6.36
N ALA A 76 -6.43 -3.09 -5.26
CA ALA A 76 -6.05 -3.66 -3.97
C ALA A 76 -7.23 -3.84 -2.99
N PHE A 77 -8.47 -3.82 -3.47
CA PHE A 77 -9.68 -3.89 -2.61
C PHE A 77 -9.74 -5.13 -1.70
N PHE A 78 -9.11 -6.23 -2.09
CA PHE A 78 -9.05 -7.47 -1.31
C PHE A 78 -8.41 -7.29 0.08
N HIS A 79 -7.67 -6.20 0.33
CA HIS A 79 -7.18 -5.87 1.67
C HIS A 79 -8.31 -5.52 2.66
N LEU A 80 -9.44 -4.99 2.18
CA LEU A 80 -10.62 -4.78 3.03
C LEU A 80 -11.23 -6.13 3.45
N GLU A 81 -11.33 -7.08 2.52
CA GLU A 81 -11.80 -8.44 2.80
C GLU A 81 -10.87 -9.17 3.77
N ARG A 82 -9.55 -9.04 3.59
CA ARG A 82 -8.55 -9.57 4.52
C ARG A 82 -8.62 -8.91 5.89
N GLY A 83 -8.92 -7.61 5.95
CA GLY A 83 -9.15 -6.89 7.20
C GLY A 83 -10.31 -7.51 7.99
N VAL A 84 -11.45 -7.74 7.33
CA VAL A 84 -12.60 -8.43 7.93
C VAL A 84 -12.22 -9.84 8.39
N GLN A 85 -11.51 -10.61 7.56
CA GLN A 85 -11.05 -11.96 7.93
C GLN A 85 -10.08 -11.96 9.12
N ALA A 86 -9.28 -10.91 9.28
CA ALA A 86 -8.38 -10.72 10.41
C ALA A 86 -9.10 -10.23 11.69
N GLY A 87 -10.39 -9.85 11.59
CA GLY A 87 -11.22 -9.43 12.70
C GLY A 87 -11.47 -7.91 12.79
N MET A 88 -11.18 -7.14 11.74
CA MET A 88 -11.58 -5.73 11.68
C MET A 88 -13.09 -5.60 11.48
N ASP A 89 -13.70 -4.65 12.19
CA ASP A 89 -15.06 -4.20 11.92
C ASP A 89 -15.07 -3.00 10.96
N ASN A 90 -16.28 -2.54 10.61
CA ASN A 90 -16.44 -1.40 9.71
C ASN A 90 -15.86 -0.10 10.28
N GLU A 91 -15.91 0.09 11.61
CA GLU A 91 -15.35 1.28 12.26
C GLU A 91 -13.82 1.31 12.09
N ALA A 92 -13.12 0.21 12.35
CA ALA A 92 -11.68 0.12 12.16
C ALA A 92 -11.27 0.32 10.68
N ILE A 93 -12.06 -0.18 9.74
CA ILE A 93 -11.84 0.05 8.30
C ILE A 93 -12.03 1.54 7.97
N SER A 94 -13.11 2.15 8.45
CA SER A 94 -13.41 3.58 8.25
C SER A 94 -12.35 4.48 8.88
N ASP A 95 -11.90 4.18 10.09
CA ASP A 95 -10.80 4.88 10.76
C ASP A 95 -9.50 4.76 9.95
N SER A 96 -9.22 3.59 9.38
CA SER A 96 -8.02 3.38 8.54
C SER A 96 -8.06 4.25 7.28
N VAL A 97 -9.24 4.43 6.67
CA VAL A 97 -9.43 5.37 5.55
C VAL A 97 -9.30 6.83 6.01
N ALA A 98 -9.81 7.15 7.20
CA ALA A 98 -9.75 8.50 7.76
C ALA A 98 -8.31 8.96 8.04
N ILE A 99 -7.39 8.05 8.38
CA ILE A 99 -5.94 8.33 8.45
C ILE A 99 -5.43 8.96 7.14
N ALA A 100 -5.75 8.36 6.00
CA ALA A 100 -5.34 8.89 4.70
C ALA A 100 -5.94 10.28 4.44
N SER A 101 -7.21 10.48 4.78
CA SER A 101 -7.88 11.78 4.65
C SER A 101 -7.22 12.86 5.52
N ALA A 102 -6.84 12.54 6.76
CA ALA A 102 -6.10 13.45 7.61
C ALA A 102 -4.72 13.81 7.01
N CYS A 103 -4.01 12.85 6.43
CA CYS A 103 -2.73 13.09 5.76
C CYS A 103 -2.85 14.09 4.59
N GLU A 104 -3.96 14.10 3.85
CA GLU A 104 -4.18 15.10 2.77
C GLU A 104 -4.28 16.54 3.30
N GLY A 105 -4.71 16.72 4.55
CA GLY A 105 -4.82 18.03 5.19
C GLY A 105 -3.49 18.62 5.70
N PHE A 106 -2.40 17.82 5.73
CA PHE A 106 -1.12 18.25 6.29
C PHE A 106 -0.50 19.42 5.53
N ASP A 107 -0.48 19.36 4.20
CA ASP A 107 0.25 20.33 3.38
C ASP A 107 -0.31 21.74 3.51
N ALA A 108 -1.60 21.90 3.78
CA ALA A 108 -2.20 23.21 4.03
C ALA A 108 -1.61 23.86 5.31
N LEU A 109 -1.50 23.09 6.40
CA LEU A 109 -0.95 23.59 7.67
C LEU A 109 0.57 23.73 7.61
N HIS A 110 1.26 22.81 6.92
CA HIS A 110 2.70 22.90 6.71
C HIS A 110 3.09 24.09 5.81
N PHE A 111 2.32 24.36 4.76
CA PHE A 111 2.49 25.56 3.95
C PHE A 111 2.25 26.82 4.77
N ALA A 112 1.13 26.88 5.51
CA ALA A 112 0.78 28.08 6.27
C ALA A 112 1.86 28.43 7.30
N GLN A 113 2.45 27.46 7.99
CA GLN A 113 3.51 27.77 8.96
C GLN A 113 4.78 28.32 8.32
N GLY A 114 5.14 27.90 7.11
CA GLY A 114 6.30 28.42 6.39
C GLY A 114 6.05 29.78 5.75
N ALA A 115 4.86 30.00 5.18
CA ALA A 115 4.53 31.21 4.42
C ALA A 115 3.93 32.34 5.27
N PHE A 116 3.23 31.99 6.35
CA PHE A 116 2.43 32.91 7.17
C PHE A 116 2.77 32.78 8.66
N GLU A 117 4.04 32.52 8.98
CA GLU A 117 4.52 32.22 10.35
C GLU A 117 3.97 33.19 11.42
N LYS A 118 3.91 34.49 11.10
CA LYS A 118 3.34 35.53 11.97
C LYS A 118 1.93 35.19 12.50
N TRP A 119 1.10 34.59 11.67
CA TRP A 119 -0.30 34.26 12.00
C TRP A 119 -0.50 32.79 12.34
N THR A 120 0.29 31.91 11.72
CA THR A 120 0.23 30.45 11.89
C THR A 120 1.58 29.89 12.28
N PRO A 121 2.10 30.21 13.48
CA PRO A 121 3.40 29.68 13.91
C PRO A 121 3.37 28.15 13.96
N GLU A 122 4.51 27.51 13.68
CA GLU A 122 4.64 26.06 13.55
C GLU A 122 4.01 25.31 14.74
N SER A 123 4.32 25.73 15.96
CA SER A 123 3.78 25.11 17.19
C SER A 123 2.25 25.07 17.23
N ARG A 124 1.57 26.09 16.68
CA ARG A 124 0.11 26.14 16.59
C ARG A 124 -0.40 25.33 15.40
N ALA A 125 0.24 25.44 14.23
CA ALA A 125 -0.16 24.72 13.02
C ALA A 125 -0.05 23.20 13.21
N MET A 126 1.10 22.74 13.72
CA MET A 126 1.35 21.31 13.96
C MET A 126 0.50 20.75 15.10
N LYS A 127 0.19 21.54 16.13
CA LYS A 127 -0.79 21.15 17.17
C LYS A 127 -2.20 20.97 16.59
N ARG A 128 -2.62 21.82 15.66
CA ARG A 128 -3.92 21.68 14.97
C ARG A 128 -3.94 20.44 14.08
N TYR A 129 -2.87 20.20 13.34
CA TYR A 129 -2.73 19.00 12.52
C TYR A 129 -2.82 17.73 13.37
N ALA A 130 -2.04 17.67 14.46
CA ALA A 130 -2.07 16.55 15.41
C ALA A 130 -3.51 16.27 15.90
N ALA A 131 -4.26 17.30 16.28
CA ALA A 131 -5.63 17.13 16.75
C ALA A 131 -6.58 16.60 15.67
N ILE A 132 -6.43 17.02 14.41
CA ILE A 132 -7.19 16.48 13.27
C ILE A 132 -6.86 15.00 13.08
N PHE A 133 -5.56 14.67 13.09
CA PHE A 133 -5.10 13.30 12.93
C PHE A 133 -5.56 12.39 14.08
N ASP A 134 -5.43 12.84 15.33
CA ASP A 134 -5.82 12.09 16.52
C ASP A 134 -7.34 11.80 16.55
N ALA A 135 -8.14 12.74 16.02
CA ALA A 135 -9.57 12.55 15.83
C ALA A 135 -9.88 11.56 14.69
N ALA A 136 -9.20 11.68 13.54
CA ALA A 136 -9.37 10.80 12.40
C ALA A 136 -8.94 9.35 12.69
N ARG A 137 -7.98 9.14 13.59
CA ARG A 137 -7.55 7.81 14.04
C ARG A 137 -8.68 6.99 14.69
N GLY A 138 -9.65 7.66 15.31
CA GLY A 138 -10.74 7.00 16.03
C GLY A 138 -10.25 6.01 17.10
N GLY A 139 -10.61 4.74 16.96
CA GLY A 139 -10.29 3.66 17.91
C GLY A 139 -8.95 2.96 17.66
N LEU A 140 -8.26 3.24 16.55
CA LEU A 140 -7.07 2.47 16.14
C LEU A 140 -5.88 2.61 17.10
N PRO A 141 -5.01 1.60 17.28
CA PRO A 141 -3.83 1.72 18.12
C PRO A 141 -2.94 2.89 17.71
N GLU A 142 -2.55 3.75 18.67
CA GLU A 142 -1.85 5.01 18.39
C GLU A 142 -0.57 4.80 17.56
N ALA A 143 0.31 3.89 17.99
CA ALA A 143 1.55 3.61 17.27
C ALA A 143 1.31 3.16 15.82
N ILE A 144 0.27 2.37 15.57
CA ILE A 144 -0.01 1.76 14.27
C ILE A 144 -0.64 2.77 13.32
N ALA A 145 -1.50 3.66 13.83
CA ALA A 145 -2.02 4.79 13.07
C ALA A 145 -0.88 5.70 12.59
N GLU A 146 0.11 5.98 13.44
CA GLU A 146 1.29 6.75 13.06
C GLU A 146 2.15 6.01 12.01
N VAL A 147 2.31 4.68 12.11
CA VAL A 147 2.97 3.86 11.08
C VAL A 147 2.22 3.97 9.75
N ALA A 148 0.89 3.87 9.76
CA ALA A 148 0.06 4.03 8.57
C ALA A 148 0.23 5.41 7.93
N ALA A 149 0.26 6.47 8.73
CA ALA A 149 0.49 7.83 8.26
C ALA A 149 1.88 8.02 7.63
N VAL A 150 2.94 7.45 8.22
CA VAL A 150 4.29 7.42 7.62
C VAL A 150 4.24 6.79 6.22
N VAL A 151 3.49 5.69 6.06
CA VAL A 151 3.33 4.99 4.78
C VAL A 151 2.52 5.83 3.78
N CYS A 152 1.44 6.49 4.20
CA CYS A 152 0.71 7.44 3.36
C CYS A 152 1.65 8.54 2.83
N PHE A 153 2.41 9.22 3.70
CA PHE A 153 3.34 10.28 3.26
C PHE A 153 4.50 9.75 2.42
N ALA A 154 4.97 8.52 2.66
CA ALA A 154 5.93 7.88 1.77
C ALA A 154 5.35 7.69 0.36
N SER A 155 4.08 7.32 0.24
CA SER A 155 3.38 7.20 -1.04
C SER A 155 3.24 8.53 -1.79
N TYR A 156 3.12 9.64 -1.05
CA TYR A 156 3.10 11.01 -1.56
C TYR A 156 4.49 11.58 -1.86
N ARG A 157 5.56 10.90 -1.46
CA ARG A 157 6.94 11.43 -1.47
C ARG A 157 7.07 12.73 -0.69
N ASN A 158 6.38 12.82 0.45
CA ASN A 158 6.33 14.01 1.29
C ASN A 158 7.22 13.83 2.53
N PRO A 159 8.47 14.34 2.53
CA PRO A 159 9.39 14.13 3.63
C PRO A 159 8.99 14.88 4.91
N ASN A 160 8.21 15.96 4.81
CA ASN A 160 7.81 16.75 5.97
C ASN A 160 6.74 16.03 6.78
N GLY A 161 5.71 15.48 6.11
CA GLY A 161 4.71 14.63 6.75
C GLY A 161 5.33 13.35 7.32
N MET A 162 6.25 12.72 6.58
CA MET A 162 6.99 11.56 7.11
C MET A 162 7.76 11.88 8.39
N ARG A 163 8.50 13.00 8.45
CA ARG A 163 9.26 13.39 9.65
C ARG A 163 8.34 13.62 10.85
N PHE A 164 7.18 14.25 10.63
CA PHE A 164 6.20 14.50 11.68
C PHE A 164 5.68 13.19 12.29
N HIS A 165 5.23 12.25 11.44
CA HIS A 165 4.68 10.98 11.92
C HIS A 165 5.74 9.98 12.38
N LEU A 166 6.95 10.00 11.83
CA LEU A 166 8.05 9.15 12.32
C LEU A 166 8.35 9.47 13.79
N LYS A 167 8.46 10.76 14.15
CA LYS A 167 8.69 11.13 15.55
C LYS A 167 7.56 10.62 16.44
N ARG A 168 6.31 10.87 16.04
CA ARG A 168 5.13 10.49 16.82
C ARG A 168 4.98 8.98 16.94
N ALA A 169 5.23 8.21 15.88
CA ALA A 169 5.20 6.75 15.91
C ALA A 169 6.12 6.22 17.01
N PHE A 170 7.37 6.69 17.08
CA PHE A 170 8.30 6.27 18.12
C PHE A 170 7.93 6.79 19.51
N ASP A 171 7.44 8.03 19.64
CA ASP A 171 6.92 8.55 20.92
C ASP A 171 5.74 7.70 21.45
N LYS A 172 4.97 7.07 20.55
CA LYS A 172 3.84 6.19 20.84
C LYS A 172 4.21 4.70 20.96
N GLY A 173 5.49 4.36 20.83
CA GLY A 173 5.99 2.99 21.05
C GLY A 173 6.03 2.09 19.81
N ALA A 174 5.97 2.65 18.60
CA ALA A 174 6.18 1.86 17.39
C ALA A 174 7.60 1.26 17.38
N LYS A 175 7.71 0.00 16.93
CA LYS A 175 9.00 -0.64 16.70
C LYS A 175 9.59 -0.18 15.37
N ARG A 176 10.93 -0.17 15.28
CA ARG A 176 11.65 0.09 14.03
C ARG A 176 11.19 -0.86 12.93
N GLU A 177 10.98 -2.12 13.26
CA GLU A 177 10.68 -3.17 12.31
C GLU A 177 9.23 -3.05 11.77
N GLN A 178 8.29 -2.50 12.55
CA GLN A 178 6.93 -2.16 12.08
C GLN A 178 6.96 -1.04 11.03
N ILE A 179 7.77 0.00 11.24
CA ILE A 179 7.98 1.08 10.25
C ILE A 179 8.63 0.51 8.98
N ALA A 180 9.67 -0.33 9.12
CA ALA A 180 10.35 -0.94 7.99
C ALA A 180 9.42 -1.85 7.19
N GLU A 181 8.56 -2.61 7.86
CA GLU A 181 7.53 -3.41 7.24
C GLU A 181 6.52 -2.56 6.47
N GLY A 182 5.89 -1.57 7.13
CA GLY A 182 4.91 -0.71 6.47
C GLY A 182 5.47 0.02 5.24
N LEU A 183 6.68 0.56 5.35
CA LEU A 183 7.35 1.24 4.21
C LEU A 183 7.62 0.28 3.04
N SER A 184 7.86 -1.01 3.31
CA SER A 184 8.08 -1.99 2.25
C SER A 184 6.85 -2.20 1.35
N TYR A 185 5.65 -1.93 1.87
CA TYR A 185 4.40 -2.05 1.11
C TYR A 185 4.32 -1.05 -0.06
N VAL A 186 4.97 0.11 0.06
CA VAL A 186 5.02 1.13 -1.01
C VAL A 186 5.63 0.57 -2.29
N LEU A 187 6.59 -0.34 -2.19
CA LEU A 187 7.24 -0.98 -3.36
C LEU A 187 6.22 -1.67 -4.26
N LEU A 188 5.38 -2.53 -3.67
CA LEU A 188 4.37 -3.27 -4.43
C LEU A 188 3.19 -2.38 -4.79
N HIS A 189 2.77 -1.50 -3.88
CA HIS A 189 1.56 -0.70 -4.08
C HIS A 189 1.72 0.41 -5.13
N ARG A 190 2.91 0.99 -5.26
CA ARG A 190 3.20 2.02 -6.27
C ARG A 190 3.79 1.49 -7.57
N GLY A 191 4.12 0.19 -7.64
CA GLY A 191 4.66 -0.46 -8.84
C GLY A 191 3.72 -1.50 -9.47
N GLY A 192 3.06 -2.30 -8.65
CA GLY A 192 2.14 -3.36 -9.07
C GLY A 192 0.99 -2.86 -9.95
N PRO A 193 0.20 -1.86 -9.49
CA PRO A 193 -0.87 -1.27 -10.30
C PRO A 193 -0.40 -0.72 -11.64
N THR A 194 0.77 -0.08 -11.68
CA THR A 194 1.36 0.40 -12.93
C THR A 194 1.62 -0.74 -13.91
N MET A 195 2.08 -1.91 -13.43
CA MET A 195 2.22 -3.10 -14.28
C MET A 195 0.87 -3.69 -14.70
N ILE A 196 -0.16 -3.64 -13.84
CA ILE A 196 -1.52 -4.07 -14.21
C ILE A 196 -2.02 -3.25 -15.40
N ASP A 197 -1.94 -1.92 -15.31
CA ASP A 197 -2.42 -1.02 -16.35
C ASP A 197 -1.60 -1.14 -17.65
N ALA A 198 -0.26 -1.22 -17.54
CA ALA A 198 0.61 -1.35 -18.71
C ALA A 198 0.34 -2.64 -19.49
N VAL A 199 0.22 -3.78 -18.79
CA VAL A 199 -0.06 -5.07 -19.44
C VAL A 199 -1.48 -5.13 -19.94
N GLY A 200 -2.45 -4.58 -19.20
CA GLY A 200 -3.84 -4.49 -19.66
C GLY A 200 -4.00 -3.61 -20.91
N CYS A 201 -3.19 -2.55 -21.04
CA CYS A 201 -3.13 -1.75 -22.26
C CYS A 201 -2.58 -2.57 -23.44
N TRP A 202 -1.45 -3.27 -23.26
CA TRP A 202 -0.87 -4.12 -24.31
C TRP A 202 -1.82 -5.24 -24.74
N GLU A 203 -2.48 -5.91 -23.79
CA GLU A 203 -3.48 -6.95 -24.08
C GLU A 203 -4.60 -6.45 -25.00
N LYS A 204 -5.11 -5.24 -24.76
CA LYS A 204 -6.17 -4.63 -25.59
C LYS A 204 -5.65 -4.18 -26.95
N ALA A 205 -4.47 -3.55 -26.99
CA ALA A 205 -3.90 -3.00 -28.21
C ALA A 205 -3.44 -4.08 -29.20
N ALA A 206 -3.02 -5.26 -28.71
CA ALA A 206 -2.48 -6.32 -29.54
C ALA A 206 -3.38 -6.76 -30.71
N PRO A 207 -4.66 -7.13 -30.50
CA PRO A 207 -5.56 -7.47 -31.60
C PRO A 207 -5.87 -6.27 -32.51
N GLU A 208 -6.03 -5.06 -31.95
CA GLU A 208 -6.36 -3.85 -32.71
C GLU A 208 -5.24 -3.45 -33.68
N LEU A 209 -4.00 -3.49 -33.21
CA LEU A 209 -2.81 -3.12 -33.96
C LEU A 209 -2.20 -4.29 -34.75
N LYS A 210 -2.76 -5.51 -34.61
CA LYS A 210 -2.26 -6.75 -35.21
C LYS A 210 -0.79 -7.03 -34.84
N ILE A 211 -0.45 -6.84 -33.57
CA ILE A 211 0.88 -7.11 -33.00
C ILE A 211 0.80 -8.30 -32.01
N PRO A 212 1.92 -8.95 -31.65
CA PRO A 212 1.92 -9.97 -30.61
C PRO A 212 1.38 -9.45 -29.28
N GLY A 213 0.61 -10.27 -28.57
CA GLY A 213 0.09 -9.99 -27.23
C GLY A 213 1.10 -10.28 -26.11
N PRO A 214 0.78 -9.87 -24.87
CA PRO A 214 1.65 -10.09 -23.71
C PRO A 214 1.80 -11.56 -23.29
N TYR A 215 0.92 -12.44 -23.76
CA TYR A 215 0.91 -13.89 -23.50
C TYR A 215 0.05 -14.60 -24.54
#